data_AF-A0A7C2R6S9-F1
#
_entry.id   AF-A0A7C2R6S9-F1
#
_cell.length_a   1.000
_cell.length_b   1.000
_cell.length_c   1.000
_cell.angle_alpha   90.00
_cell.angle_beta   90.00
_cell.angle_gamma   90.00
#
_symmetry.space_group_name_H-M   'P 1'
#
loop_
_entity.id
_entity.type
_entity.pdbx_description
1 polymer ?
#
loop_
_entity_poly.entity_id
_entity_poly.type
_entity_poly.pdbx_seq_one_letter_code
_entity_poly.pdbx_strand_id
1 'polypeptide(L)'
;MSVRPSKSERVFVTDCEGPISKNDNAFELAKHFIPDGGNFFALISKYDDVLADVVKKPNYKAGDTLRLILPFLKAYEATNKKILDFSAKNVLLVPGAKETLNFVQNSVASFIVSTSYEQYIASLCKLTGFSFDNTYCTLLDLDKYYIPLEETMLLRQLTAEISVMPMIEIPKKATSVDDFSLRD
;
A
#
# COMPACT_ATOMS: atom_id res chain seq x y z
N MET A 1 -50.19 4.60 -16.41
CA MET A 1 -48.91 5.33 -16.52
C MET A 1 -48.45 5.76 -15.14
N SER A 2 -47.31 5.25 -14.69
CA SER A 2 -46.51 5.84 -13.61
C SER A 2 -45.09 5.34 -13.84
N VAL A 3 -44.31 6.13 -14.58
CA VAL A 3 -42.88 5.86 -14.79
C VAL A 3 -42.19 6.25 -13.49
N ARG A 4 -41.85 5.25 -12.68
CA ARG A 4 -40.95 5.42 -11.53
C ARG A 4 -39.56 5.76 -12.06
N PRO A 5 -38.76 6.58 -11.35
CA PRO A 5 -37.45 6.99 -11.84
C PRO A 5 -36.57 5.76 -12.10
N SER A 6 -35.87 5.72 -13.24
CA SER A 6 -34.89 4.67 -13.53
C SER A 6 -33.80 4.71 -12.45
N LYS A 7 -33.77 3.68 -11.61
CA LYS A 7 -32.91 3.61 -10.43
C LYS A 7 -31.46 3.63 -10.92
N SER A 8 -30.72 4.73 -10.71
CA SER A 8 -29.26 4.69 -10.76
C SER A 8 -28.84 3.56 -9.81
N GLU A 9 -28.13 2.55 -10.31
CA GLU A 9 -27.66 1.43 -9.50
C GLU A 9 -26.79 2.00 -8.37
N ARG A 10 -27.25 1.83 -7.12
CA ARG A 10 -26.48 2.27 -5.96
C ARG A 10 -25.32 1.32 -5.80
N VAL A 11 -24.12 1.88 -5.65
CA VAL A 11 -22.89 1.11 -5.41
C VAL A 11 -22.34 1.42 -4.03
N PHE A 12 -21.73 0.42 -3.40
CA PHE A 12 -20.89 0.58 -2.22
C PHE A 12 -19.43 0.49 -2.63
N VAL A 13 -18.61 1.44 -2.21
CA VAL A 13 -17.17 1.45 -2.48
C VAL A 13 -16.45 1.72 -1.17
N THR A 14 -15.47 0.90 -0.85
CA THR A 14 -14.65 1.04 0.36
C THR A 14 -13.19 0.87 0.04
N ASP A 15 -12.35 1.55 0.81
CA ASP A 15 -10.94 1.19 0.91
C ASP A 15 -10.77 -0.11 1.72
N CYS A 16 -9.59 -0.71 1.62
CA CYS A 16 -9.17 -1.89 2.37
C CYS A 16 -8.57 -1.52 3.74
N GLU A 17 -7.49 -0.75 3.75
CA GLU A 17 -6.74 -0.44 4.98
C GLU A 17 -7.42 0.67 5.77
N GLY A 18 -7.75 0.40 7.04
CA GLY A 18 -8.56 1.27 7.87
C GLY A 18 -10.02 0.78 7.97
N PRO A 19 -10.82 0.74 6.89
CA PRO A 19 -12.22 0.30 6.97
C PRO A 19 -12.38 -1.22 7.15
N ILE A 20 -11.57 -2.04 6.48
CA ILE A 20 -11.71 -3.52 6.48
C ILE A 20 -10.59 -4.16 7.28
N SER A 21 -9.36 -3.74 7.04
CA SER A 21 -8.15 -4.29 7.65
C SER A 21 -7.47 -3.29 8.57
N LYS A 22 -6.86 -3.79 9.65
CA LYS A 22 -6.01 -3.00 10.56
C LYS A 22 -4.55 -2.96 10.13
N ASN A 23 -4.16 -3.77 9.14
CA ASN A 23 -2.78 -3.82 8.67
C ASN A 23 -2.41 -2.56 7.89
N ASP A 24 -1.11 -2.28 7.86
CA ASP A 24 -0.46 -1.50 6.80
C ASP A 24 0.42 -2.49 6.03
N ASN A 25 -0.07 -2.98 4.90
CA ASN A 25 0.56 -4.07 4.16
C ASN A 25 1.97 -3.71 3.69
N ALA A 26 2.19 -2.46 3.27
CA ALA A 26 3.44 -2.04 2.69
C ALA A 26 4.51 -1.90 3.79
N PHE A 27 4.13 -1.32 4.93
CA PHE A 27 4.96 -1.28 6.13
C PHE A 27 5.31 -2.68 6.63
N GLU A 28 4.32 -3.57 6.74
CA GLU A 28 4.53 -4.92 7.26
C GLU A 28 5.44 -5.76 6.35
N LEU A 29 5.30 -5.63 5.03
CA LEU A 29 6.19 -6.26 4.07
C LEU A 29 7.62 -5.72 4.18
N ALA A 30 7.79 -4.40 4.25
CA ALA A 30 9.11 -3.79 4.45
C ALA A 30 9.75 -4.30 5.75
N LYS A 31 9.02 -4.24 6.86
CA LYS A 31 9.47 -4.74 8.17
C LYS A 31 9.83 -6.23 8.16
N HIS A 32 9.15 -7.03 7.33
CA HIS A 32 9.40 -8.47 7.25
C HIS A 32 10.62 -8.82 6.40
N PHE A 33 10.78 -8.20 5.23
CA PHE A 33 11.82 -8.58 4.26
C PHE A 33 13.11 -7.76 4.41
N ILE A 34 13.03 -6.53 4.88
CA ILE A 34 14.14 -5.57 4.85
C ILE A 34 14.73 -5.43 6.27
N PRO A 35 16.07 -5.50 6.44
CA PRO A 35 16.73 -5.16 7.70
C PRO A 35 16.38 -3.74 8.15
N ASP A 36 15.94 -3.59 9.40
CA ASP A 36 15.39 -2.33 9.92
C ASP A 36 14.25 -1.74 9.04
N GLY A 37 13.50 -2.62 8.38
CA GLY A 37 12.51 -2.26 7.37
C GLY A 37 11.38 -1.36 7.89
N GLY A 38 11.12 -1.37 9.20
CA GLY A 38 10.13 -0.47 9.80
C GLY A 38 10.59 0.98 9.79
N ASN A 39 11.84 1.26 10.18
CA ASN A 39 12.39 2.61 10.15
C ASN A 39 12.63 3.08 8.72
N PHE A 40 13.20 2.19 7.89
CA PHE A 40 13.32 2.42 6.45
C PHE A 40 12.00 2.84 5.81
N PHE A 41 10.92 2.07 6.05
CA PHE A 41 9.62 2.38 5.48
C PHE A 41 9.07 3.73 5.97
N ALA A 42 9.22 4.05 7.25
CA ALA A 42 8.75 5.31 7.79
C ALA A 42 9.41 6.52 7.10
N LEU A 43 10.71 6.43 6.80
CA LEU A 43 11.43 7.45 6.03
C LEU A 43 10.97 7.54 4.59
N ILE A 44 10.81 6.40 3.89
CA ILE A 44 10.30 6.40 2.51
C ILE A 44 8.87 6.95 2.45
N SER A 45 8.04 6.63 3.44
CA SER A 45 6.67 7.14 3.56
C SER A 45 6.64 8.65 3.80
N LYS A 46 7.53 9.17 4.64
CA LYS A 46 7.68 10.62 4.82
C LYS A 46 8.20 11.31 3.56
N TYR A 47 9.09 10.67 2.83
CA TYR A 47 9.56 11.17 1.54
C TYR A 47 8.41 11.19 0.50
N ASP A 48 7.54 10.17 0.50
CA ASP A 48 6.30 10.16 -0.31
C ASP A 48 5.41 11.37 -0.01
N ASP A 49 5.16 11.66 1.28
CA ASP A 49 4.40 12.83 1.73
C ASP A 49 5.03 14.14 1.20
N VAL A 50 6.36 14.29 1.28
CA VAL A 50 7.05 15.48 0.75
C VAL A 50 6.85 15.61 -0.76
N LEU A 51 6.99 14.52 -1.51
CA LEU A 51 6.81 14.53 -2.97
C LEU A 51 5.37 14.84 -3.38
N ALA A 52 4.40 14.30 -2.66
CA ALA A 52 2.98 14.44 -2.97
C ALA A 52 2.42 15.81 -2.54
N ASP A 53 2.69 16.23 -1.31
CA ASP A 53 1.98 17.35 -0.69
C ASP A 53 2.74 18.68 -0.74
N VAL A 54 4.08 18.62 -0.64
CA VAL A 54 4.94 19.82 -0.63
C VAL A 54 5.44 20.12 -2.05
N VAL A 55 6.20 19.20 -2.64
CA VAL A 55 6.77 19.37 -3.99
C VAL A 55 5.68 19.32 -5.05
N LYS A 56 4.60 18.56 -4.81
CA LYS A 56 3.52 18.30 -5.76
C LYS A 56 4.07 17.83 -7.10
N LYS A 57 4.98 16.84 -7.02
CA LYS A 57 5.74 16.35 -8.16
C LYS A 57 4.79 15.97 -9.31
N PRO A 58 4.97 16.50 -10.53
CA PRO A 58 4.10 16.18 -11.64
C PRO A 58 4.03 14.66 -11.88
N ASN A 59 2.81 14.16 -12.09
CA ASN A 59 2.51 12.73 -12.28
C ASN A 59 2.85 11.82 -11.10
N TYR A 60 3.01 12.38 -9.89
CA TYR A 60 3.18 11.64 -8.64
C TYR A 60 1.87 11.62 -7.85
N LYS A 61 1.61 10.55 -7.09
CA LYS A 61 0.39 10.41 -6.28
C LYS A 61 0.76 10.04 -4.86
N ALA A 62 0.01 10.55 -3.88
CA ALA A 62 0.11 10.11 -2.50
C ALA A 62 -0.17 8.60 -2.40
N GLY A 63 0.60 7.91 -1.57
CA GLY A 63 0.56 6.46 -1.43
C GLY A 63 1.49 5.73 -2.41
N ASP A 64 2.36 6.44 -3.14
CA ASP A 64 3.37 5.82 -3.99
C ASP A 64 4.51 5.17 -3.18
N THR A 65 4.52 5.31 -1.85
CA THR A 65 5.43 4.58 -0.93
C THR A 65 5.55 3.10 -1.28
N LEU A 66 4.42 2.43 -1.54
CA LEU A 66 4.43 1.02 -1.93
C LEU A 66 5.23 0.79 -3.23
N ARG A 67 5.07 1.67 -4.23
CA ARG A 67 5.85 1.62 -5.47
C ARG A 67 7.34 1.86 -5.22
N LEU A 68 7.68 2.79 -4.32
CA LEU A 68 9.06 3.13 -3.98
C LEU A 68 9.82 1.98 -3.30
N ILE A 69 9.16 1.16 -2.48
CA ILE A 69 9.82 0.08 -1.74
C ILE A 69 10.06 -1.18 -2.58
N LEU A 70 9.44 -1.33 -3.75
CA LEU A 70 9.51 -2.55 -4.57
C LEU A 70 10.93 -3.01 -4.94
N PRO A 71 11.84 -2.12 -5.38
CA PRO A 71 13.21 -2.52 -5.70
C PRO A 71 13.93 -3.10 -4.47
N PHE A 72 13.69 -2.52 -3.30
CA PHE A 72 14.28 -2.97 -2.04
C PHE A 72 13.73 -4.33 -1.62
N LEU A 73 12.41 -4.52 -1.68
CA LEU A 73 11.79 -5.83 -1.45
C LEU A 73 12.42 -6.89 -2.36
N LYS A 74 12.62 -6.59 -3.64
CA LYS A 74 13.26 -7.50 -4.59
C LYS A 74 14.73 -7.76 -4.24
N ALA A 75 15.49 -6.74 -3.84
CA ALA A 75 16.89 -6.85 -3.42
C ALA A 75 17.07 -7.72 -2.16
N TYR A 76 16.04 -7.82 -1.32
CA TYR A 76 15.97 -8.74 -0.19
C TYR A 76 15.17 -10.02 -0.49
N GLU A 77 15.12 -10.40 -1.77
CA GLU A 77 14.60 -11.69 -2.24
C GLU A 77 13.11 -11.93 -1.92
N ALA A 78 12.31 -10.87 -1.80
CA ALA A 78 10.87 -10.99 -1.85
C ALA A 78 10.44 -11.52 -3.23
N THR A 79 9.47 -12.44 -3.22
CA THR A 79 8.86 -13.03 -4.43
C THR A 79 7.36 -12.91 -4.34
N ASN A 80 6.65 -13.05 -5.47
CA ASN A 80 5.18 -13.00 -5.48
C ASN A 80 4.59 -14.02 -4.51
N LYS A 81 5.18 -15.23 -4.50
CA LYS A 81 4.79 -16.31 -3.58
C LYS A 81 5.05 -15.94 -2.12
N LYS A 82 6.23 -15.41 -1.77
CA LYS A 82 6.56 -15.05 -0.38
C LYS A 82 5.63 -13.95 0.13
N ILE A 83 5.31 -12.96 -0.70
CA ILE A 83 4.36 -11.88 -0.37
C ILE A 83 2.97 -12.47 -0.15
N LEU A 84 2.46 -13.29 -1.06
CA LEU A 84 1.15 -13.94 -0.92
C LEU A 84 1.06 -14.80 0.35
N ASP A 85 2.08 -15.62 0.61
CA ASP A 85 2.14 -16.47 1.80
C ASP A 85 2.19 -15.64 3.10
N PHE A 86 2.90 -14.51 3.08
CA PHE A 86 2.93 -13.56 4.20
C PHE A 86 1.56 -12.91 4.40
N SER A 87 0.94 -12.38 3.34
CA SER A 87 -0.38 -11.76 3.42
C SER A 87 -1.43 -12.72 3.96
N ALA A 88 -1.51 -13.94 3.41
CA ALA A 88 -2.49 -14.94 3.81
C ALA A 88 -2.44 -15.32 5.31
N LYS A 89 -1.29 -15.15 5.96
CA LYS A 89 -1.09 -15.46 7.38
C LYS A 89 -1.36 -14.26 8.30
N ASN A 90 -1.29 -13.03 7.79
CA ASN A 90 -1.21 -11.82 8.62
C ASN A 90 -2.38 -10.86 8.44
N VAL A 91 -3.39 -11.17 7.62
CA VAL A 91 -4.61 -10.33 7.51
C VAL A 91 -5.30 -10.22 8.87
N LEU A 92 -5.40 -8.99 9.39
CA LEU A 92 -6.05 -8.63 10.63
C LEU A 92 -7.26 -7.75 10.35
N LEU A 93 -8.45 -8.32 10.44
CA LEU A 93 -9.69 -7.60 10.14
C LEU A 93 -10.10 -6.63 11.27
N VAL A 94 -10.73 -5.53 10.86
CA VAL A 94 -11.53 -4.69 11.75
C VAL A 94 -12.73 -5.50 12.25
N PRO A 95 -13.08 -5.44 13.55
CA PRO A 95 -14.24 -6.16 14.08
C PRO A 95 -15.52 -5.81 13.30
N GLY A 96 -16.27 -6.83 12.87
CA GLY A 96 -17.49 -6.63 12.08
C GLY A 96 -17.26 -6.44 10.57
N ALA A 97 -16.00 -6.33 10.10
CA ALA A 97 -15.73 -6.08 8.69
C ALA A 97 -16.18 -7.23 7.79
N LYS A 98 -15.97 -8.48 8.22
CA LYS A 98 -16.39 -9.66 7.44
C LYS A 98 -17.91 -9.73 7.31
N GLU A 99 -18.63 -9.50 8.40
CA GLU A 99 -20.08 -9.49 8.45
C GLU A 99 -20.64 -8.36 7.59
N THR A 100 -20.04 -7.17 7.69
CA THR A 100 -20.42 -5.98 6.91
C THR A 100 -20.20 -6.21 5.42
N LEU A 101 -19.03 -6.71 5.02
CA LEU A 101 -18.71 -7.05 3.63
C LEU A 101 -19.71 -8.06 3.06
N ASN A 102 -20.02 -9.12 3.82
CA ASN A 102 -21.01 -10.11 3.42
C ASN A 102 -22.42 -9.51 3.28
N PHE A 103 -22.81 -8.61 4.17
CA PHE A 103 -24.10 -7.94 4.09
C PHE A 103 -24.21 -7.04 2.85
N VAL A 104 -23.23 -6.16 2.62
CA VAL A 104 -23.29 -5.18 1.53
C VAL A 104 -23.19 -5.84 0.16
N GLN A 105 -22.32 -6.83 -0.02
CA GLN A 105 -22.14 -7.49 -1.32
C GLN A 105 -23.38 -8.27 -1.77
N ASN A 106 -24.20 -8.74 -0.83
CA ASN A 106 -25.46 -9.43 -1.12
C ASN A 106 -26.64 -8.45 -1.30
N SER A 107 -26.46 -7.17 -1.00
CA SER A 107 -27.53 -6.15 -1.02
C SER A 107 -27.39 -5.18 -2.19
N VAL A 108 -26.15 -4.82 -2.55
CA VAL A 108 -25.82 -3.84 -3.60
C VAL A 108 -24.50 -4.23 -4.27
N ALA A 109 -24.31 -3.77 -5.51
CA ALA A 109 -22.99 -3.85 -6.15
C ALA A 109 -21.95 -3.18 -5.25
N SER A 110 -20.93 -3.93 -4.87
CA SER A 110 -19.95 -3.56 -3.85
C SER A 110 -18.54 -3.75 -4.39
N PHE A 111 -17.66 -2.78 -4.16
CA PHE A 111 -16.29 -2.78 -4.66
C PHE A 111 -15.29 -2.42 -3.56
N ILE A 112 -14.10 -3.03 -3.63
CA ILE A 112 -12.93 -2.61 -2.84
C ILE A 112 -11.98 -1.89 -3.79
N VAL A 113 -11.56 -0.67 -3.43
CA VAL A 113 -10.55 0.10 -4.16
C VAL A 113 -9.44 0.41 -3.19
N SER A 114 -8.27 -0.20 -3.40
CA SER A 114 -7.14 -0.14 -2.46
C SER A 114 -5.83 0.15 -3.18
N THR A 115 -4.88 0.78 -2.48
CA THR A 115 -3.49 0.91 -2.93
C THR A 115 -2.67 -0.36 -2.66
N SER A 116 -3.12 -1.25 -1.77
CA SER A 116 -2.45 -2.52 -1.45
C SER A 116 -2.18 -3.40 -2.68
N TYR A 117 -1.17 -4.26 -2.59
CA TYR A 117 -0.88 -5.21 -3.66
C TYR A 117 -1.97 -6.28 -3.81
N GLU A 118 -2.12 -6.77 -5.05
CA GLU A 118 -3.08 -7.83 -5.40
C GLU A 118 -2.98 -9.07 -4.48
N GLN A 119 -1.78 -9.44 -4.03
CA GLN A 119 -1.56 -10.60 -3.16
C GLN A 119 -2.24 -10.42 -1.79
N TYR A 120 -2.22 -9.19 -1.26
CA TYR A 120 -2.88 -8.85 -0.01
C TYR A 120 -4.40 -8.86 -0.18
N ILE A 121 -4.90 -8.25 -1.26
CA ILE A 121 -6.33 -8.19 -1.56
C ILE A 121 -6.91 -9.58 -1.87
N ALA A 122 -6.18 -10.44 -2.58
CA ALA A 122 -6.56 -11.82 -2.82
C ALA A 122 -6.67 -12.62 -1.50
N SER A 123 -5.71 -12.43 -0.58
CA SER A 123 -5.72 -13.05 0.74
C SER A 123 -6.92 -12.59 1.58
N LEU A 124 -7.23 -11.29 1.55
CA LEU A 124 -8.37 -10.70 2.23
C LEU A 124 -9.71 -11.18 1.64
N CYS A 125 -9.83 -11.24 0.31
CA CYS A 125 -11.02 -11.74 -0.37
C CYS A 125 -11.28 -13.20 -0.01
N LYS A 126 -10.24 -14.04 -0.01
CA LYS A 126 -10.32 -15.44 0.43
C LYS A 126 -10.79 -15.58 1.88
N LEU A 127 -10.32 -14.71 2.78
CA LEU A 127 -10.68 -14.74 4.20
C LEU A 127 -12.14 -14.28 4.44
N THR A 128 -12.57 -13.25 3.72
CA THR A 128 -13.86 -12.58 3.93
C THR A 128 -15.00 -13.22 3.13
N GLY A 129 -14.69 -13.87 2.01
CA GLY A 129 -15.66 -14.31 1.01
C GLY A 129 -16.08 -13.21 0.05
N PHE A 130 -15.33 -12.09 0.00
CA PHE A 130 -15.60 -11.01 -0.94
C PHE A 130 -15.15 -11.38 -2.36
N SER A 131 -15.92 -10.98 -3.38
CA SER A 131 -15.57 -11.27 -4.78
C SER A 131 -14.31 -10.50 -5.21
N PHE A 132 -13.25 -11.22 -5.57
CA PHE A 132 -12.01 -10.61 -6.05
C PHE A 132 -12.22 -9.85 -7.38
N ASP A 133 -13.15 -10.28 -8.22
CA ASP A 133 -13.51 -9.61 -9.49
C ASP A 133 -14.07 -8.20 -9.27
N ASN A 134 -14.55 -7.90 -8.06
CA ASN A 134 -15.04 -6.58 -7.66
C ASN A 134 -13.98 -5.78 -6.89
N THR A 135 -12.69 -6.04 -7.12
CA THR A 135 -11.60 -5.31 -6.48
C THR A 135 -10.70 -4.59 -7.49
N TYR A 136 -10.23 -3.42 -7.07
CA TYR A 136 -9.24 -2.61 -7.79
C TYR A 136 -8.07 -2.40 -6.85
N CYS A 137 -6.89 -2.86 -7.25
CA CYS A 137 -5.70 -2.88 -6.41
C CYS A 137 -4.42 -2.67 -7.23
N THR A 138 -3.29 -2.52 -6.54
CA THR A 138 -1.99 -2.43 -7.21
C THR A 138 -1.56 -3.81 -7.71
N LEU A 139 -1.50 -3.97 -9.03
CA LEU A 139 -0.96 -5.18 -9.66
C LEU A 139 0.55 -5.24 -9.43
N LEU A 140 1.02 -6.37 -8.91
CA LEU A 140 2.43 -6.56 -8.57
C LEU A 140 2.94 -7.91 -9.07
N ASP A 141 3.93 -7.86 -9.96
CA ASP A 141 4.70 -9.03 -10.36
C ASP A 141 6.19 -8.75 -10.15
N LEU A 142 6.69 -9.08 -8.95
CA LEU A 142 8.12 -8.98 -8.61
C LEU A 142 8.96 -10.04 -9.34
N ASP A 143 8.40 -11.22 -9.59
CA ASP A 143 9.15 -12.34 -10.16
C ASP A 143 9.48 -12.12 -11.65
N LYS A 144 8.69 -11.29 -12.33
CA LYS A 144 8.98 -10.80 -13.70
C LYS A 144 10.29 -10.03 -13.82
N TYR A 145 10.74 -9.36 -12.76
CA TYR A 145 11.91 -8.50 -12.82
C TYR A 145 13.16 -9.23 -12.32
N TYR A 146 14.22 -9.16 -13.11
CA TYR A 146 15.57 -9.52 -12.70
C TYR A 146 16.33 -8.26 -12.28
N ILE A 147 17.01 -8.32 -11.14
CA ILE A 147 17.94 -7.28 -10.70
C ILE A 147 19.36 -7.88 -10.66
N PRO A 148 20.33 -7.28 -11.35
CA PRO A 148 21.72 -7.71 -11.27
C PRO A 148 22.26 -7.68 -9.83
N LEU A 149 23.33 -8.43 -9.58
CA LEU A 149 23.98 -8.45 -8.27
C LEU A 149 24.47 -7.06 -7.85
N GLU A 150 25.00 -6.27 -8.79
CA GLU A 150 25.48 -4.91 -8.54
C GLU A 150 24.35 -3.98 -8.05
N GLU A 151 23.21 -3.97 -8.75
CA GLU A 151 22.01 -3.22 -8.34
C GLU A 151 21.47 -3.71 -7.00
N THR A 152 21.49 -5.03 -6.76
CA THR A 152 21.11 -5.62 -5.47
C THR A 152 22.00 -5.10 -4.34
N MET A 153 23.31 -5.04 -4.56
CA MET A 153 24.26 -4.52 -3.58
C MET A 153 24.05 -3.03 -3.32
N LEU A 154 23.82 -2.23 -4.37
CA LEU A 154 23.51 -0.82 -4.26
C LEU A 154 22.23 -0.58 -3.46
N LEU A 155 21.14 -1.29 -3.76
CA LEU A 155 19.87 -1.16 -3.03
C LEU A 155 20.02 -1.52 -1.54
N ARG A 156 20.83 -2.54 -1.22
CA ARG A 156 21.12 -2.92 0.17
C ARG A 156 21.98 -1.86 0.89
N GLN A 157 22.93 -1.24 0.19
CA GLN A 157 23.71 -0.12 0.73
C GLN A 157 22.80 1.09 1.01
N LEU A 158 21.96 1.47 0.04
CA LEU A 158 21.00 2.56 0.20
C LEU A 158 20.01 2.29 1.34
N THR A 159 19.60 1.04 1.54
CA THR A 159 18.77 0.66 2.69
C THR A 159 19.48 1.01 4.00
N ALA A 160 20.75 0.59 4.16
CA ALA A 160 21.51 0.86 5.38
C ALA A 160 21.74 2.37 5.60
N GLU A 161 21.96 3.13 4.53
CA GLU A 161 22.11 4.58 4.58
C GLU A 161 20.81 5.28 4.98
N ILE A 162 19.70 4.96 4.30
CA ILE A 162 18.38 5.53 4.58
C ILE A 162 17.97 5.20 6.01
N SER A 163 18.10 3.95 6.46
CA SER A 163 17.69 3.53 7.81
C SER A 163 18.38 4.26 8.96
N VAL A 164 19.48 4.98 8.73
CA VAL A 164 20.15 5.78 9.78
C VAL A 164 19.94 7.28 9.61
N MET A 165 19.20 7.72 8.59
CA MET A 165 18.86 9.12 8.40
C MET A 165 17.89 9.61 9.48
N PRO A 166 17.98 10.89 9.88
CA PRO A 166 16.99 11.48 10.75
C PRO A 166 15.62 11.48 10.07
N MET A 167 14.56 11.33 10.87
CA MET A 167 13.19 11.41 10.37
C MET A 167 12.90 12.80 9.81
N ILE A 168 12.37 12.85 8.59
CA ILE A 168 11.98 14.10 7.93
C ILE A 168 10.85 14.76 8.74
N GLU A 169 11.08 15.99 9.20
CA GLU A 169 10.07 16.80 9.86
C GLU A 169 9.43 17.77 8.86
N ILE A 170 8.17 17.51 8.48
CA ILE A 170 7.42 18.39 7.56
C ILE A 170 6.77 19.53 8.36
N PRO A 171 7.16 20.80 8.14
CA PRO A 171 6.51 21.93 8.82
C PRO A 171 5.02 22.03 8.47
N LYS A 172 4.17 22.35 9.44
CA LYS A 172 2.69 22.40 9.29
C LYS A 172 2.17 23.30 8.15
N LYS A 173 2.96 24.26 7.69
CA LYS A 173 2.61 25.21 6.65
C LYS A 173 3.60 25.20 5.47
N ALA A 174 4.40 24.14 5.36
CA ALA A 174 5.35 24.03 4.26
C ALA A 174 4.62 24.02 2.91
N THR A 175 5.10 24.86 2.00
CA THR A 175 4.64 24.96 0.62
C THR A 175 5.78 24.78 -0.38
N SER A 176 7.02 24.87 0.09
CA SER A 176 8.25 24.55 -0.64
C SER A 176 9.18 23.72 0.25
N VAL A 177 10.14 23.03 -0.37
CA VAL A 177 11.28 22.41 0.33
C VAL A 177 12.15 23.45 1.03
N ASP A 178 12.11 24.71 0.59
CA ASP A 178 12.84 25.80 1.25
C ASP A 178 12.31 26.13 2.66
N ASP A 179 11.11 25.64 3.00
CA ASP A 179 10.52 25.79 4.34
C ASP A 179 11.10 24.79 5.36
N PHE A 180 11.90 23.82 4.89
CA PHE A 180 12.46 22.74 5.71
C PHE A 180 13.73 23.20 6.44
N SER A 181 14.11 22.47 7.49
CA SER A 181 15.40 22.72 8.15
C SER A 181 16.55 22.24 7.28
N LEU A 182 17.76 22.79 7.44
CA LEU A 182 18.95 22.32 6.69
C LEU A 182 19.28 20.83 6.93
N ARG A 183 18.73 20.22 7.98
CA ARG A 183 18.89 18.80 8.28
C ARG A 183 18.02 17.92 7.37
N ASP A 184 16.84 18.42 6.98
CA ASP A 184 15.79 17.70 6.26
C ASP A 184 15.85 18.00 4.75
#